data_AF-A0A6N6N1D0-F1
#
_entry.id   AF-A0A6N6N1D0-F1
#
_cell.length_a   1.000
_cell.length_b   1.000
_cell.length_c   1.000
_cell.angle_alpha   90.00
_cell.angle_beta   90.00
_cell.angle_gamma   90.00
#
_symmetry.space_group_name_H-M   'P 1'
#
loop_
_entity.id
_entity.type
_entity.pdbx_description
1 polymer ?
#
loop_
_entity_poly.entity_id
_entity_poly.type
_entity_poly.pdbx_seq_one_letter_code
_entity_poly.pdbx_strand_id
1 'polypeptide(L)'
;MLPGSLGEERRALLGEYYLERAGKYVQGYRKIGTKNITREGEDGISLTMDVTVNRRALRSSLQRLGVYFTTLKPIAATFRSQDQLGQEDLDTLKSLMLLSGVERGLDVLPEFSLQREGDKLWRGVLVTQGHHWTAVKNEIAEVWFDLWGRYFETRAVAESSSGSTRLRVNGWFTPDGVHDFDKILQSWDSAVQDVELVEMEMLPAGVSAVWDIRVVNLALLRSRLDAFLPERGLNYGVDVQE
;
A
#
# COMPACT_ATOMS: atom_id res chain seq x y z
N MET A 1 -1.34 -4.91 5.23
CA MET A 1 -0.98 -3.52 4.87
C MET A 1 -1.14 -3.26 3.39
N LEU A 2 -0.59 -4.09 2.52
CA LEU A 2 -0.85 -3.98 1.09
C LEU A 2 -2.27 -4.48 0.75
N PRO A 3 -2.97 -3.86 -0.22
CA PRO A 3 -4.29 -4.30 -0.68
C PRO A 3 -4.32 -5.68 -1.36
N GLY A 4 -3.17 -6.14 -1.85
CA GLY A 4 -2.99 -7.42 -2.55
C GLY A 4 -1.59 -8.00 -2.36
N SER A 5 -1.34 -9.16 -2.98
CA SER A 5 -0.03 -9.84 -2.98
C SER A 5 0.91 -9.28 -4.03
N LEU A 6 2.21 -9.27 -3.73
CA LEU A 6 3.26 -8.91 -4.70
C LEU A 6 3.87 -10.16 -5.33
N GLY A 7 4.23 -10.09 -6.61
CA GLY A 7 5.07 -11.10 -7.27
C GLY A 7 6.45 -11.22 -6.60
N GLU A 8 7.14 -12.34 -6.79
CA GLU A 8 8.44 -12.61 -6.13
C GLU A 8 9.50 -11.56 -6.46
N GLU A 9 9.64 -11.20 -7.73
CA GLU A 9 10.62 -10.22 -8.20
C GLU A 9 10.38 -8.82 -7.59
N ARG A 10 9.12 -8.38 -7.53
CA ARG A 10 8.75 -7.12 -6.85
C ARG A 10 9.02 -7.18 -5.35
N ARG A 11 8.82 -8.35 -4.71
CA ARG A 11 9.14 -8.54 -3.29
C ARG A 11 10.64 -8.44 -3.04
N ALA A 12 11.47 -9.00 -3.92
CA ALA A 12 12.92 -8.91 -3.82
C ALA A 12 13.39 -7.45 -3.92
N LEU A 13 12.94 -6.71 -4.94
CA LEU A 13 13.26 -5.28 -5.11
C LEU A 13 12.79 -4.42 -3.93
N LEU A 14 11.62 -4.71 -3.38
CA LEU A 14 11.13 -4.03 -2.18
C LEU A 14 12.00 -4.34 -0.95
N GLY A 15 12.46 -5.58 -0.82
CA GLY A 15 13.39 -6.02 0.22
C GLY A 15 14.72 -5.26 0.13
N GLU A 16 15.31 -5.19 -1.06
CA GLU A 16 16.54 -4.43 -1.33
C GLU A 16 16.37 -2.95 -0.99
N TYR A 17 15.25 -2.33 -1.41
CA TYR A 17 14.96 -0.94 -1.07
C TYR A 17 14.92 -0.70 0.45
N TYR A 18 14.33 -1.61 1.22
CA TYR A 18 14.21 -1.45 2.67
C TYR A 18 15.39 -1.97 3.48
N LEU A 19 16.36 -2.68 2.89
CA LEU A 19 17.47 -3.30 3.61
C LEU A 19 18.18 -2.32 4.55
N GLU A 20 18.48 -1.11 4.06
CA GLU A 20 19.15 -0.05 4.83
C GLU A 20 18.17 0.97 5.44
N ARG A 21 16.87 0.88 5.11
CA ARG A 21 15.85 1.87 5.49
C ARG A 21 14.89 1.36 6.56
N ALA A 22 14.88 0.05 6.82
CA ALA A 22 13.93 -0.61 7.72
C ALA A 22 13.98 -0.08 9.16
N GLY A 23 15.16 0.28 9.65
CA GLY A 23 15.34 0.79 11.02
C GLY A 23 14.48 2.01 11.36
N LYS A 24 14.13 2.84 10.37
CA LYS A 24 13.28 4.04 10.55
C LYS A 24 11.81 3.70 10.85
N TYR A 25 11.39 2.48 10.57
CA TYR A 25 10.01 2.03 10.73
C TYR A 25 9.82 1.09 11.93
N VAL A 26 10.90 0.66 12.59
CA VAL A 26 10.83 -0.20 13.77
C VAL A 26 10.68 0.67 15.03
N GLN A 27 9.58 0.48 15.75
CA GLN A 27 9.32 1.16 17.04
C GLN A 27 9.84 0.36 18.23
N GLY A 28 9.93 -0.96 18.08
CA GLY A 28 10.48 -1.83 19.11
C GLY A 28 10.52 -3.27 18.62
N TYR A 29 11.28 -4.10 19.33
CA TYR A 29 11.33 -5.52 19.08
C TYR A 29 11.38 -6.29 20.40
N ARG A 30 10.81 -7.49 20.39
CA ARG A 30 10.85 -8.43 21.49
C ARG A 30 11.26 -9.79 20.95
N LYS A 31 12.31 -10.37 21.52
CA LYS A 31 12.77 -11.71 21.15
C LYS A 31 11.73 -12.73 21.59
N ILE A 32 11.20 -13.51 20.64
CA ILE A 32 10.23 -14.58 20.90
C ILE A 32 10.96 -15.92 21.10
N GLY A 33 12.04 -16.16 20.34
CA GLY A 33 12.75 -17.42 20.44
C GLY A 33 14.08 -17.43 19.72
N THR A 34 14.95 -18.34 20.15
CA THR A 34 16.18 -18.67 19.45
C THR A 34 16.20 -20.16 19.19
N LYS A 35 16.48 -20.56 17.95
CA LYS A 35 16.66 -21.95 17.57
C LYS A 35 18.00 -22.09 16.86
N ASN A 36 18.84 -23.00 17.30
CA ASN A 36 20.04 -23.35 16.54
C ASN A 36 19.61 -24.13 15.30
N ILE A 37 20.09 -23.73 14.14
CA ILE A 37 19.86 -24.40 12.87
C ILE A 37 21.22 -24.88 12.38
N THR A 38 21.41 -26.19 12.29
CA THR A 38 22.58 -26.74 11.60
C THR A 38 22.16 -26.97 10.14
N ARG A 39 22.80 -26.26 9.20
CA ARG A 39 22.59 -26.47 7.75
C ARG A 39 23.95 -26.78 7.13
N GLU A 40 24.04 -27.92 6.45
CA GLU A 40 25.23 -28.33 5.68
C GLU A 40 26.57 -28.27 6.44
N GLY A 41 26.55 -28.56 7.75
CA GLY A 41 27.75 -28.57 8.60
C GLY A 41 28.11 -27.24 9.26
N GLU A 42 27.35 -26.17 9.01
CA GLU A 42 27.47 -24.90 9.73
C GLU A 42 26.37 -24.77 10.79
N ASP A 43 26.80 -24.52 12.03
CA ASP A 43 25.89 -24.15 13.11
C ASP A 43 25.49 -22.68 12.98
N GLY A 44 24.22 -22.45 12.65
CA GLY A 44 23.58 -21.16 12.59
C GLY A 44 22.59 -20.94 13.73
N ILE A 45 22.19 -19.69 13.93
CA ILE A 45 21.19 -19.30 14.94
C ILE A 45 20.01 -18.64 14.22
N SER A 46 18.84 -19.26 14.26
CA SER A 46 17.56 -18.64 13.92
C SER A 46 17.09 -17.80 15.09
N LEU A 47 16.87 -16.52 14.87
CA LEU A 47 16.22 -15.64 15.84
C LEU A 47 14.82 -15.28 15.34
N THR A 48 13.80 -15.58 16.15
CA THR A 48 12.43 -15.14 15.90
C THR A 48 12.13 -13.94 16.77
N MET A 49 11.76 -12.82 16.14
CA MET A 49 11.48 -11.55 16.82
C MET A 49 10.05 -11.09 16.54
N ASP A 50 9.38 -10.62 17.58
CA ASP A 50 8.20 -9.78 17.49
C ASP A 50 8.67 -8.37 17.17
N VAL A 51 8.13 -7.73 16.14
CA VAL A 51 8.56 -6.38 15.75
C VAL A 51 7.35 -5.47 15.70
N THR A 52 7.35 -4.47 16.58
CA THR A 52 6.38 -3.39 16.54
C THR A 52 6.85 -2.38 15.50
N VAL A 53 6.05 -2.18 14.46
CA VAL A 53 6.36 -1.26 13.37
C VAL A 53 5.47 -0.02 13.39
N ASN A 54 6.04 1.12 13.00
CA ASN A 54 5.28 2.32 12.70
C ASN A 54 4.52 2.11 11.38
N ARG A 55 3.35 1.50 11.54
CA ARG A 55 2.38 1.17 10.50
C ARG A 55 2.06 2.35 9.59
N ARG A 56 1.82 3.53 10.17
CA ARG A 56 1.48 4.76 9.43
C ARG A 56 2.63 5.22 8.54
N ALA A 57 3.84 5.29 9.08
CA ALA A 57 5.02 5.71 8.32
C ALA A 57 5.37 4.71 7.21
N LEU A 58 5.29 3.40 7.48
CA LEU A 58 5.55 2.38 6.49
C LEU A 58 4.52 2.42 5.35
N ARG A 59 3.23 2.57 5.67
CA ARG A 59 2.17 2.75 4.67
C ARG A 59 2.42 3.97 3.79
N SER A 60 2.71 5.13 4.38
CA SER A 60 3.00 6.35 3.61
C SER A 60 4.19 6.14 2.67
N SER A 61 5.22 5.42 3.12
CA SER A 61 6.35 5.07 2.26
C SER A 61 5.93 4.16 1.10
N LEU A 62 5.12 3.13 1.35
CA LEU A 62 4.62 2.21 0.30
C LEU A 62 3.70 2.92 -0.70
N GLN A 63 2.92 3.90 -0.24
CA GLN A 63 2.11 4.77 -1.09
C GLN A 63 2.98 5.63 -1.99
N ARG A 64 3.99 6.30 -1.43
CA ARG A 64 4.94 7.12 -2.20
C ARG A 64 5.74 6.31 -3.22
N LEU A 65 6.06 5.05 -2.92
CA LEU A 65 6.71 4.14 -3.88
C LEU A 65 5.77 3.64 -5.00
N GLY A 66 4.46 3.87 -4.87
CA GLY A 66 3.45 3.32 -5.79
C GLY A 66 3.02 1.89 -5.49
N VAL A 67 3.82 1.14 -4.74
CA VAL A 67 3.59 -0.27 -4.39
C VAL A 67 2.19 -0.49 -3.81
N TYR A 68 1.72 0.43 -2.98
CA TYR A 68 0.39 0.35 -2.38
C TYR A 68 -0.72 0.31 -3.44
N PHE A 69 -0.65 1.20 -4.43
CA PHE A 69 -1.68 1.40 -5.45
C PHE A 69 -1.62 0.37 -6.59
N THR A 70 -0.45 -0.22 -6.82
CA THR A 70 -0.20 -1.10 -7.98
C THR A 70 -0.13 -2.58 -7.63
N THR A 71 -0.63 -2.96 -6.45
CA THR A 71 -0.71 -4.38 -6.03
C THR A 71 -1.80 -5.15 -6.76
N LEU A 72 -2.92 -4.50 -7.07
CA LEU A 72 -4.06 -5.13 -7.76
C LEU A 72 -3.99 -4.95 -9.27
N LYS A 73 -3.57 -3.75 -9.72
CA LYS A 73 -3.46 -3.43 -11.14
C LYS A 73 -2.28 -2.50 -11.38
N PRO A 74 -1.41 -2.81 -12.36
CA PRO A 74 -0.33 -1.91 -12.75
C PRO A 74 -0.87 -0.62 -13.37
N ILE A 75 -0.01 0.41 -13.42
CA ILE A 75 -0.31 1.68 -14.09
C ILE A 75 0.43 1.72 -15.41
N ALA A 76 -0.31 1.83 -16.51
CA ALA A 76 0.29 2.07 -17.81
C ALA A 76 0.75 3.54 -17.92
N ALA A 77 1.96 3.74 -18.42
CA ALA A 77 2.56 5.06 -18.59
C ALA A 77 3.40 5.11 -19.87
N THR A 78 3.33 6.23 -20.59
CA THR A 78 4.21 6.45 -21.73
C THR A 78 5.59 6.87 -21.26
N PHE A 79 6.61 6.19 -21.76
CA PHE A 79 8.01 6.46 -21.44
C PHE A 79 8.69 7.06 -22.66
N ARG A 80 9.29 8.24 -22.51
CA ARG A 80 10.11 8.89 -23.54
C ARG A 80 11.53 9.12 -23.02
N SER A 81 12.53 8.86 -23.85
CA SER A 81 13.90 9.29 -23.60
C SER A 81 14.40 10.09 -24.79
N GLN A 82 14.94 11.28 -24.55
CA GLN A 82 15.50 12.10 -25.63
C GLN A 82 16.92 11.65 -26.03
N ASP A 83 17.66 11.04 -25.10
CA ASP A 83 19.00 10.53 -25.31
C ASP A 83 19.03 8.99 -25.39
N GLN A 84 20.07 8.43 -26.01
CA GLN A 84 20.38 7.01 -25.87
C GLN A 84 20.83 6.74 -24.43
N LEU A 85 19.95 6.13 -23.66
CA LEU A 85 20.26 5.63 -22.33
C LEU A 85 21.21 4.43 -22.44
N GLY A 86 22.22 4.37 -21.57
CA GLY A 86 23.08 3.20 -21.45
C GLY A 86 22.31 1.99 -20.95
N GLN A 87 22.88 0.79 -21.12
CA GLN A 87 22.24 -0.45 -20.68
C GLN A 87 21.97 -0.45 -19.16
N GLU A 88 22.91 0.05 -18.36
CA GLU A 88 22.76 0.17 -16.89
C GLU A 88 21.63 1.13 -16.50
N ASP A 89 21.51 2.26 -17.20
CA ASP A 89 20.44 3.24 -17.00
C ASP A 89 19.06 2.62 -17.33
N LEU A 90 18.99 1.84 -18.41
CA LEU A 90 17.78 1.12 -18.82
C LEU A 90 17.37 0.04 -17.82
N ASP A 91 18.33 -0.73 -17.30
CA ASP A 91 18.05 -1.78 -16.33
C ASP A 91 17.63 -1.20 -14.97
N THR A 92 18.25 -0.08 -14.57
CA THR A 92 17.80 0.70 -13.40
C THR A 92 16.35 1.15 -13.56
N LEU A 93 15.98 1.70 -14.72
CA LEU A 93 14.61 2.10 -15.00
C LEU A 93 13.63 0.93 -14.98
N LYS A 94 13.99 -0.23 -15.56
CA LYS A 94 13.15 -1.43 -15.50
C LYS A 94 12.88 -1.87 -14.05
N SER A 95 13.90 -1.88 -13.20
CA SER A 95 13.76 -2.22 -11.78
C SER A 95 12.85 -1.22 -11.05
N LEU A 96 12.99 0.08 -11.32
CA LEU A 96 12.14 1.12 -10.73
C LEU A 96 10.67 1.01 -11.19
N MET A 97 10.47 0.77 -12.48
CA MET A 97 9.16 0.52 -13.08
C MET A 97 8.50 -0.71 -12.44
N LEU A 98 9.24 -1.82 -12.35
CA LEU A 98 8.76 -3.05 -11.75
C LEU A 98 8.40 -2.87 -10.27
N LEU A 99 9.29 -2.25 -9.48
CA LEU A 99 9.05 -1.97 -8.06
C LEU A 99 7.76 -1.16 -7.87
N SER A 100 7.64 -0.03 -8.57
CA SER A 100 6.48 0.86 -8.48
C SER A 100 5.20 0.31 -9.13
N GLY A 101 5.31 -0.77 -9.93
CA GLY A 101 4.20 -1.36 -10.67
C GLY A 101 3.71 -0.48 -11.81
N VAL A 102 4.64 0.24 -12.44
CA VAL A 102 4.41 1.04 -13.64
C VAL A 102 4.82 0.22 -14.86
N GLU A 103 3.94 0.10 -15.83
CA GLU A 103 4.16 -0.61 -17.08
C GLU A 103 4.23 0.36 -18.26
N ARG A 104 4.96 -0.02 -19.31
CA ARG A 104 5.03 0.79 -20.53
C ARG A 104 3.71 0.73 -21.28
N GLY A 105 3.12 1.89 -21.51
CA GLY A 105 1.98 2.09 -22.41
C GLY A 105 2.33 2.99 -23.59
N LEU A 106 1.59 2.85 -24.69
CA LEU A 106 1.75 3.68 -25.88
C LEU A 106 0.70 4.79 -25.88
N ASP A 107 1.16 6.04 -25.94
CA ASP A 107 0.33 7.26 -25.97
C ASP A 107 -0.78 7.31 -24.89
N VAL A 108 -0.40 6.97 -23.66
CA VAL A 108 -1.25 7.02 -22.47
C VAL A 108 -0.63 7.93 -21.40
N LEU A 109 -1.50 8.61 -20.64
CA LEU A 109 -1.07 9.34 -19.44
C LEU A 109 -1.08 8.40 -18.22
N PRO A 110 -0.14 8.58 -17.28
CA PRO A 110 0.89 9.61 -17.23
C PRO A 110 2.05 9.39 -18.23
N GLU A 111 2.63 10.47 -18.75
CA GLU A 111 3.81 10.46 -19.61
C GLU A 111 5.05 10.87 -18.83
N PHE A 112 6.04 9.99 -18.77
CA PHE A 112 7.34 10.23 -18.16
C PHE A 112 8.40 10.40 -19.23
N SER A 113 9.14 11.51 -19.19
CA SER A 113 10.31 11.72 -20.04
C SER A 113 11.58 11.87 -19.21
N LEU A 114 12.66 11.23 -19.65
CA LEU A 114 13.99 11.33 -19.03
C LEU A 114 15.02 11.80 -20.05
N GLN A 115 15.88 12.73 -19.64
CA GLN A 115 16.99 13.24 -20.43
C GLN A 115 18.20 13.53 -19.53
N ARG A 116 19.40 13.52 -20.09
CA ARG A 116 20.59 14.01 -19.39
C ARG A 116 20.58 15.55 -19.39
N GLU A 117 21.03 16.14 -18.29
CA GLU A 117 21.22 17.59 -18.15
C GLU A 117 22.70 17.84 -17.81
N GLY A 118 23.54 17.83 -18.85
CA GLY A 118 24.99 17.81 -18.71
C GLY A 118 25.54 16.43 -18.31
N ASP A 119 26.76 16.40 -17.77
CA ASP A 119 27.48 15.12 -17.55
C ASP A 119 27.05 14.35 -16.30
N LYS A 120 26.46 15.02 -15.32
CA LYS A 120 26.23 14.44 -13.97
C LYS A 120 24.78 14.50 -13.49
N LEU A 121 23.90 15.17 -14.22
CA LEU A 121 22.51 15.36 -13.79
C LEU A 121 21.55 14.69 -14.76
N TRP A 122 20.47 14.20 -14.18
CA TRP A 122 19.31 13.65 -14.85
C TRP A 122 18.14 14.59 -14.64
N ARG A 123 17.46 14.90 -15.73
CA ARG A 123 16.21 15.65 -15.72
C ARG A 123 15.07 14.74 -16.13
N GLY A 124 14.10 14.61 -15.24
CA GLY A 124 12.84 13.95 -15.51
C GLY A 124 11.69 14.95 -15.58
N VAL A 125 10.71 14.61 -16.39
CA VAL A 125 9.43 15.31 -16.47
C VAL A 125 8.32 14.27 -16.41
N LEU A 126 7.29 14.52 -15.59
CA LEU A 126 6.10 13.69 -15.50
C LEU A 126 4.87 14.56 -15.79
N VAL A 127 4.15 14.20 -16.83
CA VAL A 127 2.94 14.88 -17.29
C VAL A 127 1.74 13.98 -17.05
N THR A 128 0.68 14.53 -16.47
CA THR A 128 -0.56 13.82 -16.16
C THR A 128 -1.77 14.65 -16.61
N GLN A 129 -3.00 14.14 -16.42
CA GLN A 129 -4.20 14.94 -16.62
C GLN A 129 -4.28 16.03 -15.54
N GLY A 130 -3.73 17.21 -15.81
CA GLY A 130 -3.81 18.39 -14.95
C GLY A 130 -2.55 18.73 -14.15
N HIS A 131 -1.53 17.87 -14.16
CA HIS A 131 -0.26 18.17 -13.49
C HIS A 131 0.95 18.00 -14.41
N HIS A 132 1.96 18.81 -14.13
CA HIS A 132 3.26 18.76 -14.79
C HIS A 132 4.33 18.95 -13.71
N TRP A 133 5.13 17.91 -13.49
CA TRP A 133 6.24 17.95 -12.55
C TRP A 133 7.57 17.78 -13.28
N THR A 134 8.60 18.48 -12.79
CA THR A 134 9.98 18.35 -13.26
C THR A 134 10.89 18.12 -12.06
N ALA A 135 11.88 17.25 -12.22
CA ALA A 135 12.89 16.98 -11.21
C ALA A 135 14.27 16.88 -11.86
N VAL A 136 15.28 17.44 -11.20
CA VAL A 136 16.69 17.38 -11.62
C VAL A 136 17.50 16.82 -10.47
N LYS A 137 18.17 15.68 -10.68
CA LYS A 137 18.90 14.92 -9.64
C LYS A 137 20.16 14.27 -10.19
N ASN A 138 21.01 13.75 -9.31
CA ASN A 138 22.24 13.07 -9.71
C ASN A 138 21.98 11.62 -10.17
N GLU A 139 20.90 11.00 -9.70
CA GLU A 139 20.57 9.61 -9.98
C GLU A 139 19.17 9.47 -10.56
N ILE A 140 19.00 8.51 -11.48
CA ILE A 140 17.70 8.18 -12.08
C ILE A 140 16.66 7.79 -11.02
N ALA A 141 17.08 7.02 -10.01
CA ALA A 141 16.21 6.60 -8.92
C ALA A 141 15.66 7.79 -8.12
N GLU A 142 16.47 8.82 -7.87
CA GLU A 142 16.02 10.03 -7.19
C GLU A 142 15.00 10.82 -8.03
N VAL A 143 15.25 10.96 -9.34
CA VAL A 143 14.29 11.58 -10.27
C VAL A 143 12.98 10.81 -10.25
N TRP A 144 13.06 9.48 -10.33
CA TRP A 144 11.90 8.59 -10.36
C TRP A 144 11.06 8.73 -9.10
N PHE A 145 11.65 8.55 -7.91
CA PHE A 145 10.91 8.60 -6.65
C PHE A 145 10.40 10.00 -6.28
N ASP A 146 11.02 11.07 -6.77
CA ASP A 146 10.49 12.42 -6.61
C ASP A 146 9.22 12.61 -7.47
N LEU A 147 9.29 12.31 -8.77
CA LEU A 147 8.18 12.52 -9.69
C LEU A 147 7.02 11.55 -9.46
N TRP A 148 7.30 10.25 -9.44
CA TRP A 148 6.27 9.24 -9.21
C TRP A 148 5.73 9.29 -7.78
N GLY A 149 6.56 9.69 -6.80
CA GLY A 149 6.09 9.94 -5.45
C GLY A 149 4.98 10.98 -5.40
N ARG A 150 5.17 12.13 -6.07
CA ARG A 150 4.15 13.18 -6.17
C ARG A 150 2.89 12.71 -6.91
N TYR A 151 3.05 11.90 -7.96
CA TYR A 151 1.93 11.30 -8.66
C TYR A 151 1.09 10.41 -7.75
N PHE A 152 1.73 9.50 -7.03
CA PHE A 152 1.03 8.59 -6.13
C PHE A 152 0.45 9.30 -4.91
N GLU A 153 1.10 10.35 -4.40
CA GLU A 153 0.54 11.20 -3.34
C GLU A 153 -0.72 11.93 -3.82
N THR A 154 -0.71 12.50 -5.03
CA THR A 154 -1.90 13.12 -5.64
C THR A 154 -3.03 12.11 -5.79
N ARG A 155 -2.69 10.89 -6.23
CA ARG A 155 -3.66 9.79 -6.33
C ARG A 155 -4.18 9.36 -4.96
N ALA A 156 -3.32 9.31 -3.94
CA ALA A 156 -3.72 9.00 -2.57
C ALA A 156 -4.76 10.00 -2.06
N VAL A 157 -4.57 11.29 -2.35
CA VAL A 157 -5.53 12.35 -1.99
C VAL A 157 -6.84 12.18 -2.77
N ALA A 158 -6.78 11.92 -4.07
CA ALA A 158 -7.97 11.71 -4.90
C ALA A 158 -8.79 10.48 -4.46
N GLU A 159 -8.13 9.35 -4.18
CA GLU A 159 -8.77 8.16 -3.61
C GLU A 159 -9.26 8.42 -2.18
N SER A 160 -8.60 9.31 -1.43
CA SER A 160 -9.09 9.70 -0.10
C SER A 160 -10.37 10.55 -0.16
N SER A 161 -10.54 11.33 -1.22
CA SER A 161 -11.76 12.08 -1.48
C SER A 161 -12.87 11.26 -2.16
N SER A 162 -12.57 10.07 -2.67
CA SER A 162 -13.62 9.15 -3.15
C SER A 162 -14.42 8.62 -1.97
N GLY A 163 -15.75 8.63 -2.10
CA GLY A 163 -16.72 8.58 -0.99
C GLY A 163 -16.52 7.49 0.06
N SER A 164 -17.00 7.77 1.29
CA SER A 164 -17.07 6.76 2.35
C SER A 164 -18.17 5.75 2.05
N THR A 165 -17.91 4.49 2.38
CA THR A 165 -18.87 3.40 2.32
C THR A 165 -19.43 3.16 3.72
N ARG A 166 -20.74 2.98 3.83
CA ARG A 166 -21.39 2.62 5.09
C ARG A 166 -21.48 1.11 5.25
N LEU A 167 -20.83 0.61 6.28
CA LEU A 167 -21.00 -0.77 6.74
C LEU A 167 -21.98 -0.77 7.91
N ARG A 168 -23.11 -1.46 7.76
CA ARG A 168 -24.06 -1.71 8.86
C ARG A 168 -23.94 -3.15 9.31
N VAL A 169 -23.83 -3.38 10.62
CA VAL A 169 -23.86 -4.73 11.22
C VAL A 169 -24.91 -4.78 12.31
N ASN A 170 -25.76 -5.82 12.27
CA ASN A 170 -26.90 -5.99 13.14
C ASN A 170 -26.83 -7.32 13.90
N GLY A 171 -27.45 -7.36 15.08
CA GLY A 171 -27.64 -8.57 15.88
C GLY A 171 -26.64 -8.72 17.03
N TRP A 172 -25.93 -7.65 17.39
CA TRP A 172 -25.00 -7.66 18.50
C TRP A 172 -25.74 -7.87 19.83
N PHE A 173 -25.25 -8.75 20.69
CA PHE A 173 -25.87 -8.98 22.00
C PHE A 173 -25.55 -7.84 22.99
N THR A 174 -24.37 -7.22 22.86
CA THR A 174 -23.92 -6.12 23.73
C THR A 174 -23.19 -5.03 22.93
N PRO A 175 -23.16 -3.79 23.45
CA PRO A 175 -22.31 -2.72 22.92
C PRO A 175 -20.81 -3.07 22.93
N ASP A 176 -20.36 -3.89 23.89
CA ASP A 176 -18.95 -4.32 23.96
C ASP A 176 -18.52 -5.10 22.71
N GLY A 177 -19.43 -5.94 22.16
CA GLY A 177 -19.17 -6.66 20.92
C GLY A 177 -18.97 -5.73 19.72
N VAL A 178 -19.69 -4.60 19.69
CA VAL A 178 -19.51 -3.54 18.68
C VAL A 178 -18.11 -2.94 18.79
N HIS A 179 -17.67 -2.63 20.01
CA HIS A 179 -16.36 -2.03 20.25
C HIS A 179 -15.19 -2.98 19.96
N ASP A 180 -15.35 -4.27 20.27
CA ASP A 180 -14.35 -5.28 19.91
C ASP A 180 -14.27 -5.48 18.40
N PHE A 181 -15.41 -5.48 17.72
CA PHE A 181 -15.44 -5.53 16.27
C PHE A 181 -14.84 -4.28 15.62
N ASP A 182 -15.03 -3.09 16.19
CA ASP A 182 -14.41 -1.85 15.74
C ASP A 182 -12.87 -1.98 15.69
N LYS A 183 -12.25 -2.53 16.74
CA LYS A 183 -10.81 -2.82 16.78
C LYS A 183 -10.39 -3.85 15.72
N ILE A 184 -11.20 -4.89 15.52
CA ILE A 184 -10.94 -5.91 14.50
C ILE A 184 -11.02 -5.30 13.10
N LEU A 185 -12.04 -4.49 12.83
CA LEU A 185 -12.25 -3.80 11.56
C LEU A 185 -11.10 -2.81 11.27
N GLN A 186 -10.65 -2.06 12.28
CA GLN A 186 -9.45 -1.22 12.18
C GLN A 186 -8.18 -2.02 11.87
N SER A 187 -8.09 -3.27 12.33
CA SER A 187 -6.95 -4.15 12.02
C SER A 187 -6.94 -4.63 10.56
N TRP A 188 -8.06 -4.50 9.84
CA TRP A 188 -8.22 -4.95 8.46
C TRP A 188 -7.66 -3.96 7.42
N ASP A 189 -6.49 -3.40 7.73
CA ASP A 189 -5.66 -2.44 6.99
C ASP A 189 -5.52 -2.62 5.47
N SER A 190 -5.76 -3.84 4.96
CA SER A 190 -5.66 -4.23 3.54
C SER A 190 -7.00 -4.31 2.82
N ALA A 191 -8.10 -4.28 3.57
CA ALA A 191 -9.47 -4.37 3.06
C ALA A 191 -10.20 -3.04 3.22
N VAL A 192 -10.00 -2.36 4.36
CA VAL A 192 -10.63 -1.09 4.70
C VAL A 192 -9.64 -0.09 5.29
N GLN A 193 -10.00 1.18 5.23
CA GLN A 193 -9.30 2.33 5.83
C GLN A 193 -10.30 3.30 6.45
N ASP A 194 -9.79 4.26 7.22
CA ASP A 194 -10.55 5.36 7.82
C ASP A 194 -11.84 4.86 8.50
N VAL A 195 -11.69 3.81 9.30
CA VAL A 195 -12.81 3.17 10.01
C VAL A 195 -13.26 4.08 11.14
N GLU A 196 -14.50 4.56 11.05
CA GLU A 196 -15.13 5.39 12.07
C GLU A 196 -16.50 4.83 12.42
N LEU A 197 -16.73 4.51 13.70
CA LEU A 197 -18.04 4.15 14.20
C LEU A 197 -18.89 5.43 14.29
N VAL A 198 -19.87 5.56 13.39
CA VAL A 198 -20.69 6.79 13.26
C VAL A 198 -22.05 6.67 13.93
N GLU A 199 -22.56 5.45 14.09
CA GLU A 199 -23.87 5.21 14.67
C GLU A 199 -23.91 3.91 15.47
N MET A 200 -24.60 3.93 16.60
CA MET A 200 -24.93 2.75 17.38
C MET A 200 -26.36 2.87 17.90
N GLU A 201 -27.21 1.94 17.51
CA GLU A 201 -28.62 1.88 17.89
C GLU A 201 -28.89 0.68 18.80
N MET A 202 -29.55 0.92 19.94
CA MET A 202 -30.03 -0.15 20.81
C MET A 202 -31.47 -0.51 20.45
N LEU A 203 -31.68 -1.71 19.92
CA LEU A 203 -32.98 -2.23 19.51
C LEU A 203 -33.44 -3.35 20.47
N PRO A 204 -34.74 -3.65 20.56
CA PRO A 204 -35.25 -4.77 21.35
C PRO A 204 -34.65 -6.14 20.96
N ALA A 205 -34.22 -6.28 19.71
CA ALA A 205 -33.62 -7.49 19.15
C ALA A 205 -32.08 -7.54 19.28
N GLY A 206 -31.45 -6.54 19.89
CA GLY A 206 -30.00 -6.41 20.03
C GLY A 206 -29.48 -5.04 19.63
N VAL A 207 -28.17 -4.91 19.49
CA VAL A 207 -27.50 -3.68 19.08
C VAL A 207 -27.21 -3.71 17.58
N SER A 208 -27.40 -2.57 16.93
CA SER A 208 -26.99 -2.28 15.55
C SER A 208 -25.91 -1.22 15.57
N ALA A 209 -24.97 -1.29 14.64
CA ALA A 209 -23.94 -0.29 14.50
C ALA A 209 -23.63 -0.02 13.03
N VAL A 210 -23.26 1.22 12.74
CA VAL A 210 -22.87 1.68 11.40
C VAL A 210 -21.49 2.30 11.49
N TRP A 211 -20.63 1.89 10.56
CA TRP A 211 -19.30 2.44 10.36
C TRP A 211 -19.24 3.14 9.00
N ASP A 212 -18.64 4.32 9.00
CA ASP A 212 -18.11 4.89 7.77
C ASP A 212 -16.71 4.29 7.57
N ILE A 213 -16.49 3.69 6.40
CA ILE A 213 -15.23 3.03 6.03
C ILE A 213 -14.84 3.42 4.61
N ARG A 214 -13.54 3.51 4.32
CA ARG A 214 -13.06 3.50 2.94
C ARG A 214 -12.73 2.07 2.53
N VAL A 215 -13.44 1.54 1.54
CA VAL A 215 -13.16 0.20 1.03
C VAL A 215 -11.97 0.24 0.07
N VAL A 216 -10.90 -0.47 0.42
CA VAL A 216 -9.69 -0.59 -0.41
C VAL A 216 -9.74 -1.86 -1.27
N ASN A 217 -10.29 -2.95 -0.73
CA ASN A 217 -10.47 -4.20 -1.44
C ASN A 217 -11.79 -4.84 -1.02
N LEU A 218 -12.83 -4.65 -1.85
CA LEU A 218 -14.19 -5.11 -1.56
C LEU A 218 -14.29 -6.64 -1.45
N ALA A 219 -13.58 -7.38 -2.32
CA ALA A 219 -13.60 -8.84 -2.29
C ALA A 219 -12.99 -9.38 -0.99
N LEU A 220 -11.88 -8.79 -0.54
CA LEU A 220 -11.25 -9.15 0.73
C LEU A 220 -12.09 -8.74 1.94
N LEU A 221 -12.75 -7.58 1.88
CA LEU A 221 -13.68 -7.13 2.93
C LEU A 221 -14.84 -8.13 3.07
N ARG A 222 -15.52 -8.47 1.97
CA ARG A 222 -16.62 -9.44 1.98
C ARG A 222 -16.19 -10.79 2.53
N SER A 223 -15.08 -11.33 2.04
CA SER A 223 -14.53 -12.60 2.53
C SER A 223 -14.25 -12.58 4.04
N ARG A 224 -13.75 -11.47 4.60
CA ARG A 224 -13.52 -11.34 6.05
C ARG A 224 -14.82 -11.19 6.84
N LEU A 225 -15.78 -10.44 6.33
CA LEU A 225 -17.10 -10.29 6.96
C LEU A 225 -17.84 -11.64 6.97
N ASP A 226 -17.83 -12.37 5.85
CA ASP A 226 -18.46 -13.69 5.72
C ASP A 226 -17.80 -14.75 6.60
N ALA A 227 -16.49 -14.63 6.87
CA ALA A 227 -15.81 -15.53 7.80
C ALA A 227 -16.06 -15.16 9.28
N PHE A 228 -16.27 -13.88 9.59
CA PHE A 228 -16.33 -13.40 10.97
C PHE A 228 -17.76 -13.30 11.54
N LEU A 229 -18.73 -12.87 10.74
CA LEU A 229 -20.06 -12.47 11.24
C LEU A 229 -21.08 -13.63 11.32
N PRO A 230 -21.19 -14.54 10.35
CA PRO A 230 -22.24 -15.58 10.35
C PRO A 230 -22.14 -16.56 11.52
N GLU A 231 -20.91 -16.95 11.92
CA GLU A 231 -20.70 -17.82 13.10
C GLU A 231 -21.19 -17.21 14.41
N ARG A 232 -21.42 -15.90 14.42
CA ARG A 232 -21.87 -15.11 15.58
C ARG A 232 -23.35 -14.71 15.49
N GLY A 233 -24.06 -15.18 14.46
CA GLY A 233 -25.46 -14.83 14.20
C GLY A 233 -25.66 -13.37 13.76
N LEU A 234 -24.60 -12.71 13.29
CA LEU A 234 -24.60 -11.31 12.88
C LEU A 234 -24.85 -11.19 11.38
N ASN A 235 -25.60 -10.16 10.99
CA ASN A 235 -25.88 -9.84 9.60
C ASN A 235 -25.28 -8.49 9.23
N TYR A 236 -24.82 -8.33 7.99
CA TYR A 236 -24.24 -7.08 7.52
C TYR A 236 -24.82 -6.60 6.19
N GLY A 237 -24.77 -5.28 5.99
CA GLY A 237 -25.06 -4.61 4.72
C GLY A 237 -23.96 -3.59 4.40
N VAL A 238 -23.61 -3.46 3.12
CA VAL A 238 -22.62 -2.50 2.63
C VAL A 238 -23.33 -1.58 1.64
N ASP A 239 -23.38 -0.29 1.96
CA ASP A 239 -23.97 0.75 1.11
C ASP A 239 -22.89 1.71 0.65
N VAL A 240 -22.73 1.86 -0.68
CA VAL A 240 -21.70 2.70 -1.28
C VAL A 240 -22.34 4.06 -1.53
N GLN A 241 -21.90 5.09 -0.81
CA GLN A 241 -22.32 6.46 -1.11
C GLN A 241 -21.51 6.95 -2.32
N GLU A 242 -22.20 7.13 -3.46
CA GLU A 242 -21.65 7.75 -4.67
C GLU A 242 -21.50 9.27 -4.54
#